data_AF-A0AAV5KK03-F1
#
_entry.id   AF-A0AAV5KK03-F1
#
_cell.length_a   1.000
_cell.length_b   1.000
_cell.length_c   1.000
_cell.angle_alpha   90.00
_cell.angle_beta   90.00
_cell.angle_gamma   90.00
#
_symmetry.space_group_name_H-M   'P 1'
#
loop_
_entity.id
_entity.type
_entity.pdbx_description
1 polymer ?
#
loop_
_entity_poly.entity_id
_entity_poly.type
_entity_poly.pdbx_seq_one_letter_code
_entity_poly.pdbx_strand_id
1 'polypeptide(L)'
;MESYVSLLSFCSTVKPAPLIKNCNWRKRNCVLQVSAVSYQKFIHFALNETNHHTVVLPSPLQEKYGSMVAMDGKTRLGMLSFEAPKIRLLRSMSIESETIQVLDFAAFPEPEYDIPIFCANFFTAANTNIIVLDLNPLHNVIIHRDYREKYYNHLIPLGVKYSELLPWGGKLTSESIKFFSPIVIWTKFTSSQSNYDVLYSAFMEYYKAWLELMDQAVKETEPSQLIRDCEAQHRYLTWRAEKDPGHAFLKRLIGEKHAKDILRSFLFSGINELGSKTFLDYFPEYRCEDGTVNEKRSIIGKSYETRPWNTDGEFIGNNFRN
;
A
#
# COMPACT_ATOMS: atom_id res chain seq x y z
N MET A 1 -56.35 27.59 53.64
CA MET A 1 -57.55 27.19 52.91
C MET A 1 -57.05 26.53 51.63
N GLU A 2 -57.12 25.22 51.42
CA GLU A 2 -57.55 24.09 52.28
C GLU A 2 -56.60 22.91 51.92
N SER A 3 -55.87 22.23 52.79
CA SER A 3 -56.16 21.48 54.03
C SER A 3 -56.87 20.13 53.85
N TYR A 4 -56.10 19.05 53.65
CA TYR A 4 -56.26 17.70 54.25
C TYR A 4 -54.85 17.03 54.23
N VAL A 5 -54.17 16.58 55.29
CA VAL A 5 -54.50 15.66 56.43
C VAL A 5 -54.58 14.20 55.95
N SER A 6 -53.89 13.17 56.50
CA SER A 6 -52.76 13.03 57.46
C SER A 6 -52.24 11.55 57.45
N LEU A 7 -51.46 10.90 58.35
CA LEU A 7 -50.95 11.14 59.73
C LEU A 7 -49.64 10.31 60.00
N LEU A 8 -49.44 9.78 61.22
CA LEU A 8 -48.35 8.91 61.76
C LEU A 8 -48.34 7.46 61.16
N SER A 9 -47.32 6.59 61.29
CA SER A 9 -46.60 6.05 62.49
C SER A 9 -45.55 4.98 62.02
N PHE A 10 -44.60 4.37 62.77
CA PHE A 10 -43.95 4.56 64.10
C PHE A 10 -42.69 3.64 64.22
N CYS A 11 -41.68 3.98 65.06
CA CYS A 11 -40.57 3.11 65.55
C CYS A 11 -39.61 2.40 64.53
N SER A 12 -38.39 1.91 64.88
CA SER A 12 -37.42 2.30 65.93
C SER A 12 -36.03 1.63 65.75
N THR A 13 -34.95 2.41 65.93
CA THR A 13 -33.58 2.00 66.39
C THR A 13 -32.64 1.11 65.53
N VAL A 14 -31.34 1.17 65.91
CA VAL A 14 -30.19 0.28 65.58
C VAL A 14 -29.32 0.62 64.33
N LYS A 15 -28.04 0.94 64.62
CA LYS A 15 -26.86 0.98 63.72
C LYS A 15 -26.20 -0.42 63.71
N PRO A 16 -25.34 -0.84 62.72
CA PRO A 16 -24.35 -0.01 62.02
C PRO A 16 -24.16 -0.32 60.51
N ALA A 17 -23.08 0.20 59.92
CA ALA A 17 -22.75 0.15 58.49
C ALA A 17 -22.23 -1.22 57.99
N PRO A 18 -22.21 -1.42 56.66
CA PRO A 18 -21.18 -2.27 56.06
C PRO A 18 -20.53 -1.75 54.77
N LEU A 19 -19.29 -2.23 54.56
CA LEU A 19 -18.63 -2.50 53.27
C LEU A 19 -18.31 -1.34 52.30
N ILE A 20 -17.04 -0.91 52.37
CA ILE A 20 -16.29 -0.43 51.20
C ILE A 20 -16.32 -1.52 50.11
N LYS A 21 -16.95 -1.25 48.97
CA LYS A 21 -16.84 -2.10 47.77
C LYS A 21 -15.77 -1.56 46.84
N ASN A 22 -14.60 -2.20 46.84
CA ASN A 22 -13.57 -2.01 45.82
C ASN A 22 -14.07 -2.53 44.47
N CYS A 23 -14.81 -1.70 43.73
CA CYS A 23 -15.15 -1.95 42.33
C CYS A 23 -13.91 -1.81 41.45
N ASN A 24 -13.07 -2.84 41.47
CA ASN A 24 -11.95 -3.03 40.54
C ASN A 24 -12.51 -3.26 39.12
N TRP A 25 -12.87 -2.17 38.45
CA TRP A 25 -13.10 -2.14 37.00
C TRP A 25 -11.76 -2.38 36.30
N ARG A 26 -11.35 -3.66 36.23
CA ARG A 26 -10.28 -4.11 35.34
C ARG A 26 -10.69 -3.71 33.93
N LYS A 27 -10.08 -2.64 33.40
CA LYS A 27 -10.12 -2.33 31.96
C LYS A 27 -9.66 -3.59 31.23
N ARG A 28 -10.61 -4.31 30.62
CA ARG A 28 -10.30 -5.29 29.60
C ARG A 28 -9.77 -4.49 28.42
N ASN A 29 -8.46 -4.34 28.35
CA ASN A 29 -7.79 -3.94 27.12
C ASN A 29 -8.15 -5.01 26.09
N CYS A 30 -9.12 -4.72 25.23
CA CYS A 30 -9.47 -5.58 24.12
C CYS A 30 -8.33 -5.47 23.11
N VAL A 31 -7.34 -6.36 23.27
CA VAL A 31 -6.31 -6.59 22.26
C VAL A 31 -7.03 -7.22 21.08
N LEU A 32 -7.45 -6.39 20.12
CA LEU A 32 -8.01 -6.85 18.85
C LEU A 32 -6.98 -7.76 18.19
N GLN A 33 -7.35 -9.03 18.07
CA GLN A 33 -6.49 -10.05 17.49
C GLN A 33 -6.39 -9.78 15.99
N VAL A 34 -5.16 -9.65 15.47
CA VAL A 34 -4.93 -9.26 14.06
C VAL A 34 -5.50 -10.29 13.08
N SER A 35 -5.70 -11.54 13.53
CA SER A 35 -6.36 -12.62 12.80
C SER A 35 -7.82 -12.37 12.39
N ALA A 36 -8.46 -11.27 12.83
CA ALA A 36 -9.76 -10.86 12.31
C ALA A 36 -9.70 -10.30 10.87
N VAL A 37 -8.49 -9.95 10.39
CA VAL A 37 -8.21 -9.38 9.08
C VAL A 37 -7.29 -10.34 8.32
N SER A 38 -7.64 -10.70 7.09
CA SER A 38 -6.76 -11.43 6.16
C SER A 38 -6.78 -10.78 4.78
N TYR A 39 -5.60 -10.50 4.22
CA TYR A 39 -5.53 -9.88 2.90
C TYR A 39 -5.80 -10.84 1.73
N GLN A 40 -5.99 -12.14 1.99
CA GLN A 40 -6.34 -13.11 0.94
C GLN A 40 -7.64 -12.74 0.19
N LYS A 41 -8.63 -12.10 0.83
CA LYS A 41 -9.85 -11.64 0.13
C LYS A 41 -9.59 -10.58 -0.95
N PHE A 42 -8.49 -9.83 -0.84
CA PHE A 42 -8.07 -8.83 -1.83
C PHE A 42 -7.43 -9.53 -3.03
N ILE A 43 -6.54 -10.49 -2.77
CA ILE A 43 -5.89 -11.32 -3.79
C ILE A 43 -6.94 -12.12 -4.59
N HIS A 44 -7.85 -12.82 -3.89
CA HIS A 44 -8.94 -13.57 -4.54
C HIS A 44 -9.87 -12.70 -5.37
N PHE A 45 -10.26 -11.51 -4.86
CA PHE A 45 -11.04 -10.56 -5.64
C PHE A 45 -10.29 -10.15 -6.91
N ALA A 46 -9.03 -9.71 -6.80
CA ALA A 46 -8.28 -9.21 -7.93
C ALA A 46 -8.05 -10.29 -9.00
N LEU A 47 -7.66 -11.51 -8.60
CA LEU A 47 -7.50 -12.62 -9.55
C LEU A 47 -8.82 -13.02 -10.22
N ASN A 48 -9.94 -13.02 -9.48
CA ASN A 48 -11.26 -13.28 -10.06
C ASN A 48 -11.66 -12.19 -11.06
N GLU A 49 -11.51 -10.91 -10.68
CA GLU A 49 -11.85 -9.77 -11.53
C GLU A 49 -11.00 -9.77 -12.81
N THR A 50 -9.67 -9.94 -12.73
CA THR A 50 -8.80 -10.01 -13.93
C THR A 50 -9.28 -11.05 -14.94
N ASN A 51 -9.74 -12.22 -14.49
CA ASN A 51 -10.23 -13.30 -15.36
C ASN A 51 -11.54 -12.97 -16.10
N HIS A 52 -12.23 -11.87 -15.77
CA HIS A 52 -13.36 -11.36 -16.56
C HIS A 52 -12.90 -10.46 -17.72
N HIS A 53 -11.70 -9.87 -17.63
CA HIS A 53 -11.13 -8.96 -18.62
C HIS A 53 -10.13 -9.67 -19.55
N THR A 54 -9.32 -10.60 -19.03
CA THR A 54 -8.29 -11.32 -19.78
C THR A 54 -8.01 -12.70 -19.22
N VAL A 55 -7.55 -13.64 -20.05
CA VAL A 55 -7.02 -14.92 -19.58
C VAL A 55 -5.72 -14.69 -18.81
N VAL A 56 -5.64 -15.25 -17.60
CA VAL A 56 -4.49 -15.16 -16.69
C VAL A 56 -3.78 -16.52 -16.63
N LEU A 57 -2.48 -16.54 -16.85
CA LEU A 57 -1.65 -17.76 -16.83
C LEU A 57 -0.66 -17.72 -15.65
N PRO A 58 -0.29 -18.85 -15.03
CA PRO A 58 0.79 -18.88 -14.04
C PRO A 58 2.12 -18.47 -14.69
N SER A 59 2.82 -17.51 -14.08
CA SER A 59 4.12 -17.08 -14.59
C SER A 59 5.22 -18.07 -14.20
N PRO A 60 6.31 -18.25 -14.97
CA PRO A 60 7.44 -19.13 -14.61
C PRO A 60 8.04 -18.86 -13.21
N LEU A 61 7.88 -17.64 -12.68
CA LEU A 61 8.24 -17.32 -11.29
C LEU A 61 7.51 -18.19 -10.26
N GLN A 62 6.32 -18.70 -10.57
CA GLN A 62 5.48 -19.48 -9.66
C GLN A 62 6.12 -20.81 -9.26
N GLU A 63 6.97 -21.38 -10.12
CA GLU A 63 7.74 -22.61 -9.84
C GLU A 63 8.80 -22.40 -8.75
N LYS A 64 9.39 -21.20 -8.70
CA LYS A 64 10.42 -20.82 -7.71
C LYS A 64 9.82 -20.18 -6.44
N TYR A 65 8.67 -19.52 -6.56
CA TYR A 65 8.08 -18.68 -5.51
C TYR A 65 6.64 -19.07 -5.18
N GLY A 66 6.47 -20.14 -4.39
CA GLY A 66 5.15 -20.59 -3.88
C GLY A 66 4.86 -20.11 -2.46
N SER A 67 5.42 -20.79 -1.45
CA SER A 67 5.27 -20.36 -0.05
C SER A 67 6.47 -20.76 0.81
N MET A 68 6.70 -20.07 1.92
CA MET A 68 7.73 -20.39 2.89
C MET A 68 7.33 -19.98 4.32
N VAL A 69 8.03 -20.52 5.30
CA VAL A 69 7.92 -20.11 6.72
C VAL A 69 9.15 -19.27 7.07
N ALA A 70 8.95 -18.22 7.86
CA ALA A 70 10.02 -17.36 8.36
C ALA A 70 10.91 -18.07 9.40
N MET A 71 12.05 -17.47 9.72
CA MET A 71 13.02 -17.98 10.71
C MET A 71 12.45 -18.08 12.14
N ASP A 72 11.29 -17.48 12.41
CA ASP A 72 10.57 -17.58 13.69
C ASP A 72 9.70 -18.85 13.82
N GLY A 73 9.53 -19.62 12.74
CA GLY A 73 8.68 -20.82 12.68
C GLY A 73 7.17 -20.54 12.76
N LYS A 74 6.75 -19.27 12.73
CA LYS A 74 5.36 -18.84 12.99
C LYS A 74 4.78 -17.96 11.89
N THR A 75 5.58 -17.06 11.35
CA THR A 75 5.17 -16.15 10.27
C THR A 75 5.25 -16.89 8.94
N ARG A 76 4.15 -16.89 8.18
CA ARG A 76 4.07 -17.50 6.84
C ARG A 76 4.19 -16.43 5.76
N LEU A 77 4.86 -16.77 4.67
CA LEU A 77 4.94 -15.97 3.45
C LEU A 77 4.32 -16.79 2.31
N GLY A 78 3.30 -16.24 1.66
CA GLY A 78 2.70 -16.77 0.43
C GLY A 78 3.05 -15.87 -0.74
N MET A 79 3.32 -16.46 -1.90
CA MET A 79 3.70 -15.77 -3.14
C MET A 79 2.92 -16.36 -4.32
N LEU A 80 2.27 -15.50 -5.08
CA LEU A 80 1.59 -15.87 -6.32
C LEU A 80 2.02 -14.94 -7.45
N SER A 81 2.26 -15.49 -8.65
CA SER A 81 2.71 -14.75 -9.83
C SER A 81 2.07 -15.28 -11.11
N PHE A 82 1.54 -14.36 -11.90
CA PHE A 82 0.80 -14.62 -13.13
C PHE A 82 1.20 -13.63 -14.23
N GLU A 83 0.85 -13.96 -15.46
CA GLU A 83 1.06 -13.15 -16.67
C GLU A 83 -0.19 -13.20 -17.56
N ALA A 84 -0.36 -12.19 -18.42
CA ALA A 84 -1.47 -12.05 -19.36
C ALA A 84 -1.07 -11.18 -20.56
N PRO A 85 -1.81 -11.18 -21.69
CA PRO A 85 -1.41 -10.48 -22.94
C PRO A 85 -1.12 -8.97 -22.90
N LYS A 86 -1.45 -8.28 -21.80
CA LYS A 86 -1.02 -6.89 -21.51
C LYS A 86 -0.28 -6.73 -20.17
N ILE A 87 -0.10 -7.81 -19.41
CA ILE A 87 0.42 -7.82 -18.04
C ILE A 87 1.64 -8.74 -17.94
N ARG A 88 2.83 -8.13 -18.01
CA ARG A 88 4.13 -8.81 -17.87
C ARG A 88 4.26 -9.59 -16.57
N LEU A 89 3.73 -9.04 -15.47
CA LEU A 89 3.72 -9.71 -14.17
C LEU A 89 2.64 -9.12 -13.25
N LEU A 90 1.60 -9.91 -13.01
CA LEU A 90 0.65 -9.74 -11.90
C LEU A 90 1.14 -10.57 -10.71
N ARG A 91 1.56 -9.93 -9.60
CA ARG A 91 2.12 -10.69 -8.46
C ARG A 91 1.68 -10.19 -7.10
N SER A 92 1.50 -11.14 -6.18
CA SER A 92 1.16 -10.89 -4.78
C SER A 92 2.13 -11.60 -3.84
N MET A 93 2.53 -10.91 -2.77
CA MET A 93 3.14 -11.50 -1.59
C MET A 93 2.27 -11.18 -0.37
N SER A 94 1.82 -12.22 0.33
CA SER A 94 1.10 -12.12 1.60
C SER A 94 2.01 -12.57 2.75
N ILE A 95 2.12 -11.78 3.82
CA ILE A 95 2.86 -12.18 5.04
C ILE A 95 1.91 -12.20 6.22
N GLU A 96 1.80 -13.35 6.89
CA GLU A 96 0.76 -13.59 7.91
C GLU A 96 1.32 -14.21 9.20
N SER A 97 0.93 -13.64 10.34
CA SER A 97 1.13 -14.19 11.68
C SER A 97 0.01 -13.75 12.63
N GLU A 98 0.03 -14.20 13.88
CA GLU A 98 -0.94 -13.80 14.93
C GLU A 98 -1.00 -12.27 15.18
N THR A 99 0.04 -11.53 14.79
CA THR A 99 0.24 -10.11 15.13
C THR A 99 0.55 -9.20 13.94
N ILE A 100 0.80 -9.77 12.75
CA ILE A 100 1.15 -9.03 11.54
C ILE A 100 0.40 -9.60 10.33
N GLN A 101 -0.14 -8.72 9.50
CA GLN A 101 -0.72 -9.00 8.18
C GLN A 101 -0.11 -8.02 7.17
N VAL A 102 0.44 -8.53 6.06
CA VAL A 102 1.03 -7.70 4.99
C VAL A 102 0.50 -8.17 3.64
N LEU A 103 0.19 -7.20 2.77
CA LEU A 103 -0.01 -7.40 1.34
C LEU A 103 1.00 -6.54 0.57
N ASP A 104 1.71 -7.15 -0.36
CA ASP A 104 2.35 -6.47 -1.49
C ASP A 104 1.75 -7.03 -2.77
N PHE A 105 0.87 -6.30 -3.43
CA PHE A 105 0.19 -6.68 -4.66
C PHE A 105 0.44 -5.63 -5.73
N ALA A 106 0.83 -6.05 -6.93
CA ALA A 106 1.03 -5.14 -8.05
C ALA A 106 0.80 -5.83 -9.40
N ALA A 107 0.46 -5.02 -10.40
CA ALA A 107 0.39 -5.43 -11.79
C ALA A 107 1.37 -4.58 -12.60
N PHE A 108 2.39 -5.21 -13.20
CA PHE A 108 3.32 -4.57 -14.13
C PHE A 108 2.85 -4.85 -15.56
N PRO A 109 2.57 -3.82 -16.38
CA PRO A 109 2.19 -4.01 -17.78
C PRO A 109 3.38 -4.49 -18.61
N GLU A 110 3.08 -5.03 -19.80
CA GLU A 110 4.11 -5.18 -20.84
C GLU A 110 4.59 -3.81 -21.34
N PRO A 111 5.87 -3.64 -21.73
CA PRO A 111 6.44 -2.34 -22.08
C PRO A 111 5.72 -1.62 -23.22
N GLU A 112 5.00 -2.33 -24.09
CA GLU A 112 4.23 -1.73 -25.18
C GLU A 112 2.83 -1.23 -24.78
N TYR A 113 2.49 -1.22 -23.47
CA TYR A 113 1.30 -0.57 -22.94
C TYR A 113 1.71 0.38 -21.79
N ASP A 114 1.69 1.69 -22.05
CA ASP A 114 2.15 2.73 -21.11
C ASP A 114 1.23 2.96 -19.89
N ILE A 115 0.34 2.02 -19.57
CA ILE A 115 -0.61 2.15 -18.45
C ILE A 115 0.11 2.25 -17.10
N PRO A 116 -0.53 2.88 -16.08
CA PRO A 116 0.00 2.91 -14.73
C PRO A 116 0.31 1.52 -14.15
N ILE A 117 1.23 1.45 -13.21
CA ILE A 117 1.50 0.25 -12.42
C ILE A 117 0.49 0.21 -11.27
N PHE A 118 -0.41 -0.78 -11.23
CA PHE A 118 -1.24 -0.97 -10.04
C PHE A 118 -0.37 -1.34 -8.84
N CYS A 119 -0.58 -0.71 -7.69
CA CYS A 119 0.23 -0.90 -6.49
C CYS A 119 -0.61 -0.87 -5.21
N ALA A 120 -0.61 -1.96 -4.46
CA ALA A 120 -1.23 -2.08 -3.13
C ALA A 120 -0.23 -2.65 -2.13
N ASN A 121 0.30 -1.79 -1.26
CA ASN A 121 1.23 -2.12 -0.18
C ASN A 121 0.57 -1.84 1.18
N PHE A 122 0.05 -2.89 1.81
CA PHE A 122 -0.65 -2.81 3.09
C PHE A 122 0.16 -3.47 4.18
N PHE A 123 0.44 -2.76 5.27
CA PHE A 123 1.11 -3.29 6.45
C PHE A 123 0.24 -3.06 7.69
N THR A 124 -0.15 -4.13 8.35
CA THR A 124 -0.96 -4.13 9.57
C THR A 124 -0.20 -4.85 10.67
N ALA A 125 0.03 -4.16 11.79
CA ALA A 125 0.64 -4.75 12.98
C ALA A 125 -0.06 -4.25 14.24
N ALA A 126 -0.52 -5.18 15.09
CA ALA A 126 -1.38 -4.90 16.23
C ALA A 126 -2.57 -3.98 15.85
N ASN A 127 -2.62 -2.76 16.38
CA ASN A 127 -3.69 -1.78 16.12
C ASN A 127 -3.31 -0.71 15.08
N THR A 128 -2.24 -0.88 14.32
CA THR A 128 -1.72 0.13 13.37
C THR A 128 -1.70 -0.41 11.96
N ASN A 129 -2.31 0.34 11.04
CA ASN A 129 -2.32 0.06 9.60
C ASN A 129 -1.50 1.18 8.91
N ILE A 130 -0.66 0.80 7.95
CA ILE A 130 0.12 1.69 7.09
C ILE A 130 -0.13 1.24 5.66
N ILE A 131 -0.76 2.11 4.87
CA ILE A 131 -1.37 1.75 3.59
C ILE A 131 -0.83 2.67 2.49
N VAL A 132 -0.40 2.06 1.38
CA VAL A 132 -0.29 2.70 0.07
C VAL A 132 -1.18 1.91 -0.90
N LEU A 133 -2.18 2.57 -1.48
CA LEU A 133 -2.94 2.09 -2.64
C LEU A 133 -2.87 3.14 -3.74
N ASP A 134 -2.42 2.77 -4.93
CA ASP A 134 -2.26 3.68 -6.05
C ASP A 134 -2.29 2.97 -7.41
N LEU A 135 -2.53 3.76 -8.45
CA LEU A 135 -2.10 3.46 -9.80
C LEU A 135 -0.82 4.29 -10.00
N ASN A 136 0.35 3.74 -9.68
CA ASN A 136 1.61 4.48 -9.77
C ASN A 136 1.90 4.83 -11.25
N PRO A 137 2.10 6.11 -11.60
CA PRO A 137 2.29 6.51 -12.98
C PRO A 137 3.63 6.04 -13.54
N LEU A 138 3.64 5.61 -14.80
CA LEU A 138 4.86 5.24 -15.52
C LEU A 138 5.76 6.47 -15.74
N HIS A 139 5.17 7.58 -16.23
CA HIS A 139 5.86 8.87 -16.39
C HIS A 139 5.46 9.86 -15.30
N ASN A 140 6.41 10.65 -14.79
CA ASN A 140 6.19 11.55 -13.64
C ASN A 140 5.14 12.64 -13.95
N VAL A 141 3.92 12.45 -13.44
CA VAL A 141 2.74 13.33 -13.59
C VAL A 141 2.88 14.76 -13.08
N ILE A 142 3.93 15.07 -12.29
CA ILE A 142 4.24 16.45 -11.86
C ILE A 142 4.88 17.23 -13.03
N ILE A 143 5.50 16.53 -13.99
CA ILE A 143 6.21 17.09 -15.15
C ILE A 143 5.42 16.78 -16.44
N HIS A 144 5.00 15.53 -16.62
CA HIS A 144 4.29 15.02 -17.78
C HIS A 144 2.77 15.20 -17.62
N ARG A 145 2.31 16.42 -17.92
CA ARG A 145 0.88 16.79 -17.89
C ARG A 145 0.06 15.99 -18.90
N ASP A 146 0.64 15.71 -20.07
CA ASP A 146 0.12 14.81 -21.10
C ASP A 146 -0.23 13.42 -20.54
N TYR A 147 0.72 12.78 -19.85
CA TYR A 147 0.51 11.47 -19.22
C TYR A 147 -0.50 11.53 -18.07
N ARG A 148 -0.48 12.63 -17.30
CA ARG A 148 -1.46 12.87 -16.23
C ARG A 148 -2.88 12.98 -16.79
N GLU A 149 -3.05 13.73 -17.86
CA GLU A 149 -4.35 14.03 -18.46
C GLU A 149 -4.94 12.79 -19.16
N LYS A 150 -4.10 12.00 -19.83
CA LYS A 150 -4.45 10.68 -20.40
C LYS A 150 -5.02 9.72 -19.36
N TYR A 151 -4.37 9.58 -18.20
CA TYR A 151 -4.66 8.49 -17.27
C TYR A 151 -5.41 8.84 -15.98
N TYR A 152 -5.41 10.11 -15.53
CA TYR A 152 -5.90 10.45 -14.19
C TYR A 152 -7.06 11.45 -14.14
N ASN A 153 -7.29 12.24 -15.19
CA ASN A 153 -8.36 13.26 -15.17
C ASN A 153 -9.74 12.68 -14.84
N HIS A 154 -10.08 11.51 -15.40
CA HIS A 154 -11.34 10.82 -15.13
C HIS A 154 -11.35 10.06 -13.78
N LEU A 155 -10.19 9.84 -13.16
CA LEU A 155 -10.03 9.16 -11.87
C LEU A 155 -9.95 10.13 -10.68
N ILE A 156 -9.81 11.44 -10.89
CA ILE A 156 -9.78 12.43 -9.79
C ILE A 156 -10.98 12.29 -8.83
N PRO A 157 -12.24 12.08 -9.29
CA PRO A 157 -13.37 11.86 -8.37
C PRO A 157 -13.23 10.63 -7.46
N LEU A 158 -12.62 9.55 -7.97
CA LEU A 158 -12.32 8.34 -7.19
C LEU A 158 -11.24 8.64 -6.12
N GLY A 159 -10.21 9.39 -6.50
CA GLY A 159 -9.17 9.87 -5.59
C GLY A 159 -9.70 10.79 -4.49
N VAL A 160 -10.60 11.72 -4.83
CA VAL A 160 -11.24 12.63 -3.86
C VAL A 160 -12.07 11.82 -2.87
N LYS A 161 -13.02 11.00 -3.36
CA LYS A 161 -13.88 10.11 -2.54
C LYS A 161 -13.08 9.34 -1.48
N TYR A 162 -11.99 8.69 -1.87
CA TYR A 162 -11.21 7.91 -0.92
C TYR A 162 -10.22 8.73 -0.08
N SER A 163 -9.85 9.95 -0.49
CA SER A 163 -9.07 10.86 0.36
C SER A 163 -9.86 11.41 1.56
N GLU A 164 -11.18 11.51 1.44
CA GLU A 164 -12.09 11.88 2.54
C GLU A 164 -12.28 10.72 3.54
N LEU A 165 -12.38 9.49 3.03
CA LEU A 165 -12.61 8.28 3.83
C LEU A 165 -11.33 7.68 4.46
N LEU A 166 -10.17 7.86 3.82
CA LEU A 166 -8.87 7.34 4.24
C LEU A 166 -7.87 8.50 4.36
N PRO A 167 -7.86 9.22 5.50
CA PRO A 167 -7.16 10.48 5.65
C PRO A 167 -5.64 10.34 5.50
N TRP A 168 -5.00 11.41 5.01
CA TRP A 168 -3.59 11.44 4.66
C TRP A 168 -2.66 11.00 5.81
N GLY A 169 -1.72 10.10 5.50
CA GLY A 169 -0.85 9.44 6.48
C GLY A 169 0.23 10.32 7.13
N GLY A 170 0.23 11.64 6.96
CA GLY A 170 1.31 12.54 7.38
C GLY A 170 2.62 12.33 6.59
N LYS A 171 3.75 12.87 7.07
CA LYS A 171 4.99 12.89 6.27
C LYS A 171 5.46 11.53 5.70
N LEU A 172 5.89 11.55 4.44
CA LEU A 172 6.51 10.43 3.71
C LEU A 172 7.92 10.78 3.21
N THR A 173 8.66 9.78 2.70
CA THR A 173 9.92 9.98 1.96
C THR A 173 9.68 10.91 0.77
N SER A 174 10.40 12.04 0.69
CA SER A 174 10.10 13.08 -0.31
C SER A 174 10.30 12.61 -1.75
N GLU A 175 11.31 11.76 -1.97
CA GLU A 175 11.63 11.20 -3.29
C GLU A 175 10.57 10.21 -3.79
N SER A 176 9.80 9.58 -2.90
CA SER A 176 8.71 8.66 -3.27
C SER A 176 7.57 9.37 -4.02
N ILE A 177 7.43 10.69 -3.85
CA ILE A 177 6.41 11.48 -4.57
C ILE A 177 6.62 11.46 -6.09
N LYS A 178 7.86 11.20 -6.56
CA LYS A 178 8.21 11.06 -7.98
C LYS A 178 7.53 9.87 -8.68
N PHE A 179 6.84 9.00 -7.92
CA PHE A 179 6.23 7.74 -8.38
C PHE A 179 4.77 7.56 -7.92
N PHE A 180 4.15 8.60 -7.33
CA PHE A 180 2.77 8.55 -6.85
C PHE A 180 1.86 9.39 -7.73
N SER A 181 0.62 8.93 -7.94
CA SER A 181 -0.38 9.64 -8.73
C SER A 181 -1.14 10.71 -7.93
N PRO A 182 -1.94 11.58 -8.59
CA PRO A 182 -2.84 12.49 -7.88
C PRO A 182 -3.94 11.78 -7.08
N ILE A 183 -4.23 10.50 -7.37
CA ILE A 183 -5.26 9.69 -6.70
C ILE A 183 -4.69 8.80 -5.58
N VAL A 184 -3.39 8.84 -5.28
CA VAL A 184 -2.77 7.95 -4.27
C VAL A 184 -3.48 8.00 -2.91
N ILE A 185 -3.73 6.83 -2.33
CA ILE A 185 -4.13 6.66 -0.92
C ILE A 185 -2.88 6.29 -0.14
N TRP A 186 -2.23 7.29 0.45
CA TRP A 186 -1.26 7.11 1.53
C TRP A 186 -1.94 7.45 2.84
N THR A 187 -2.21 6.45 3.68
CA THR A 187 -2.95 6.61 4.94
C THR A 187 -2.32 5.79 6.08
N LYS A 188 -2.61 6.21 7.32
CA LYS A 188 -2.36 5.44 8.54
C LYS A 188 -3.60 5.52 9.42
N PHE A 189 -4.13 4.38 9.85
CA PHE A 189 -5.34 4.32 10.67
C PHE A 189 -5.29 3.19 11.72
N THR A 190 -6.12 3.31 12.75
CA THR A 190 -6.30 2.26 13.76
C THR A 190 -7.20 1.13 13.26
N SER A 191 -6.91 -0.10 13.68
CA SER A 191 -7.63 -1.29 13.22
C SER A 191 -9.10 -1.27 13.66
N SER A 192 -10.01 -1.21 12.69
CA SER A 192 -11.45 -1.34 12.92
C SER A 192 -12.10 -1.98 11.69
N GLN A 193 -13.26 -2.63 11.88
CA GLN A 193 -14.01 -3.24 10.77
C GLN A 193 -14.37 -2.20 9.70
N SER A 194 -14.88 -1.04 10.11
CA SER A 194 -15.24 0.06 9.19
C SER A 194 -14.06 0.54 8.34
N ASN A 195 -12.87 0.71 8.93
CA ASN A 195 -11.69 1.15 8.18
C ASN A 195 -11.20 0.07 7.19
N TYR A 196 -11.37 -1.21 7.55
CA TYR A 196 -11.01 -2.34 6.70
C TYR A 196 -11.99 -2.55 5.54
N ASP A 197 -13.28 -2.32 5.75
CA ASP A 197 -14.30 -2.39 4.69
C ASP A 197 -14.20 -1.20 3.72
N VAL A 198 -13.87 0.00 4.22
CA VAL A 198 -13.47 1.14 3.38
C VAL A 198 -12.21 0.82 2.57
N LEU A 199 -11.16 0.27 3.19
CA LEU A 199 -9.93 -0.14 2.49
C LEU A 199 -10.20 -1.21 1.41
N TYR A 200 -11.09 -2.17 1.69
CA TYR A 200 -11.46 -3.19 0.71
C TYR A 200 -12.26 -2.60 -0.46
N SER A 201 -13.18 -1.68 -0.19
CA SER A 201 -13.93 -0.95 -1.22
C SER A 201 -12.99 -0.11 -2.10
N ALA A 202 -12.02 0.58 -1.48
CA ALA A 202 -10.99 1.34 -2.19
C ALA A 202 -10.17 0.44 -3.12
N PHE A 203 -9.70 -0.72 -2.63
CA PHE A 203 -8.94 -1.66 -3.45
C PHE A 203 -9.77 -2.20 -4.62
N MET A 204 -11.04 -2.55 -4.40
CA MET A 204 -11.91 -3.04 -5.48
C MET A 204 -12.13 -2.00 -6.57
N GLU A 205 -12.42 -0.74 -6.20
CA GLU A 205 -12.65 0.33 -7.17
C GLU A 205 -11.37 0.77 -7.89
N TYR A 206 -10.24 0.87 -7.19
CA TYR A 206 -8.95 1.19 -7.84
C TYR A 206 -8.51 0.07 -8.77
N TYR A 207 -8.73 -1.21 -8.42
CA TYR A 207 -8.34 -2.32 -9.28
C TYR A 207 -9.24 -2.45 -10.52
N LYS A 208 -10.57 -2.22 -10.37
CA LYS A 208 -11.49 -2.11 -11.52
C LYS A 208 -11.08 -0.96 -12.45
N ALA A 209 -10.81 0.23 -11.92
CA ALA A 209 -10.32 1.36 -12.71
C ALA A 209 -9.01 1.05 -13.45
N TRP A 210 -8.10 0.28 -12.84
CA TRP A 210 -6.88 -0.18 -13.52
C TRP A 210 -7.16 -1.19 -14.64
N LEU A 211 -8.10 -2.12 -14.45
CA LEU A 211 -8.54 -3.05 -15.50
C LEU A 211 -9.24 -2.33 -16.65
N GLU A 212 -10.06 -1.31 -16.37
CA GLU A 212 -10.67 -0.44 -17.38
C GLU A 212 -9.61 0.31 -18.22
N LEU A 213 -8.52 0.77 -17.60
CA LEU A 213 -7.37 1.32 -18.32
C LEU A 213 -6.63 0.26 -19.15
N MET A 214 -6.45 -0.95 -18.60
CA MET A 214 -5.83 -2.07 -19.30
C MET A 214 -6.63 -2.47 -20.55
N ASP A 215 -7.96 -2.55 -20.49
CA ASP A 215 -8.81 -2.85 -21.65
C ASP A 215 -8.61 -1.83 -22.76
N GLN A 216 -8.69 -0.54 -22.40
CA GLN A 216 -8.53 0.61 -23.31
C GLN A 216 -7.10 0.80 -23.83
N ALA A 217 -6.10 0.15 -23.22
CA ALA A 217 -4.70 0.30 -23.61
C ALA A 217 -4.44 -0.15 -25.05
N VAL A 218 -4.11 0.81 -25.92
CA VAL A 218 -3.61 0.57 -27.28
C VAL A 218 -2.15 0.16 -27.19
N LYS A 219 -1.74 -0.82 -28.02
CA LYS A 219 -0.33 -1.22 -28.12
C LYS A 219 0.48 -0.12 -28.83
N GLU A 220 1.53 0.35 -28.18
CA GLU A 220 2.50 1.27 -28.77
C GLU A 220 3.36 0.56 -29.84
N THR A 221 3.69 1.28 -30.90
CA THR A 221 4.46 0.80 -32.05
C THR A 221 5.68 1.65 -32.36
N GLU A 222 5.75 2.89 -31.88
CA GLU A 222 6.90 3.78 -32.10
C GLU A 222 8.12 3.35 -31.25
N PRO A 223 9.24 2.91 -31.84
CA PRO A 223 10.35 2.31 -31.08
C PRO A 223 10.98 3.26 -30.06
N SER A 224 10.95 4.57 -30.33
CA SER A 224 11.44 5.60 -29.41
C SER A 224 10.58 5.72 -28.15
N GLN A 225 9.27 5.50 -28.27
CA GLN A 225 8.32 5.53 -27.16
C GLN A 225 8.42 4.23 -26.35
N LEU A 226 8.49 3.07 -27.02
CA LEU A 226 8.75 1.78 -26.37
C LEU A 226 10.01 1.77 -25.49
N ILE A 227 11.10 2.39 -25.97
CA ILE A 227 12.34 2.55 -25.19
C ILE A 227 12.11 3.42 -23.95
N ARG A 228 11.32 4.51 -24.05
CA ARG A 228 10.97 5.36 -22.90
C ARG A 228 10.11 4.63 -21.88
N ASP A 229 9.13 3.86 -22.31
CA ASP A 229 8.18 3.15 -21.44
C ASP A 229 8.87 1.99 -20.69
N CYS A 230 9.72 1.25 -21.41
CA CYS A 230 10.59 0.24 -20.83
C CYS A 230 11.58 0.85 -19.82
N GLU A 231 12.27 1.95 -20.16
CA GLU A 231 13.17 2.64 -19.24
C GLU A 231 12.45 3.20 -18.00
N ALA A 232 11.23 3.73 -18.17
CA ALA A 232 10.43 4.24 -17.07
C ALA A 232 10.01 3.13 -16.10
N GLN A 233 9.57 1.96 -16.61
CA GLN A 233 9.25 0.80 -15.79
C GLN A 233 10.49 0.27 -15.06
N HIS A 234 11.61 0.13 -15.78
CA HIS A 234 12.89 -0.30 -15.23
C HIS A 234 13.40 0.63 -14.11
N ARG A 235 13.25 1.95 -14.29
CA ARG A 235 13.58 2.97 -13.29
C ARG A 235 12.72 2.87 -12.03
N TYR A 236 11.42 2.61 -12.18
CA TYR A 236 10.50 2.39 -11.06
C TYR A 236 10.88 1.12 -10.27
N LEU A 237 11.13 -0.01 -10.95
CA LEU A 237 11.51 -1.26 -10.30
C LEU A 237 12.85 -1.11 -9.56
N THR A 238 13.83 -0.47 -10.21
CA THR A 238 15.16 -0.17 -9.63
C THR A 238 15.04 0.71 -8.38
N TRP A 239 14.16 1.72 -8.39
CA TRP A 239 13.88 2.54 -7.22
C TRP A 239 13.31 1.71 -6.05
N ARG A 240 12.25 0.93 -6.32
CA ARG A 240 11.58 0.10 -5.30
C ARG A 240 12.56 -0.91 -4.71
N ALA A 241 13.24 -1.70 -5.53
CA ALA A 241 14.14 -2.77 -5.09
C ALA A 241 15.40 -2.30 -4.33
N GLU A 242 15.69 -0.99 -4.32
CA GLU A 242 16.72 -0.40 -3.46
C GLU A 242 16.13 0.29 -2.21
N LYS A 243 15.02 1.04 -2.33
CA LYS A 243 14.55 1.98 -1.29
C LYS A 243 13.19 1.67 -0.63
N ASP A 244 12.51 0.58 -0.99
CA ASP A 244 11.20 0.22 -0.44
C ASP A 244 11.21 0.09 1.11
N PRO A 245 10.15 0.53 1.81
CA PRO A 245 10.08 0.44 3.27
C PRO A 245 10.14 -0.99 3.85
N GLY A 246 9.70 -2.01 3.10
CA GLY A 246 9.60 -3.39 3.54
C GLY A 246 10.93 -4.15 3.64
N HIS A 247 12.01 -3.66 3.03
CA HIS A 247 13.29 -4.37 2.95
C HIS A 247 13.82 -4.86 4.30
N ALA A 248 13.91 -3.98 5.29
CA ALA A 248 14.42 -4.30 6.62
C ALA A 248 13.49 -5.27 7.39
N PHE A 249 12.19 -5.26 7.09
CA PHE A 249 11.23 -6.19 7.67
C PHE A 249 11.40 -7.60 7.07
N LEU A 250 11.48 -7.70 5.74
CA LEU A 250 11.70 -8.97 5.04
C LEU A 250 13.04 -9.61 5.42
N LYS A 251 14.14 -8.83 5.43
CA LYS A 251 15.47 -9.26 5.89
C LYS A 251 15.45 -9.88 7.29
N ARG A 252 14.63 -9.33 8.21
CA ARG A 252 14.47 -9.86 9.57
C ARG A 252 13.66 -11.17 9.63
N LEU A 253 12.74 -11.40 8.69
CA LEU A 253 11.93 -12.62 8.65
C LEU A 253 12.65 -13.81 8.00
N ILE A 254 13.37 -13.61 6.90
CA ILE A 254 13.91 -14.71 6.07
C ILE A 254 15.43 -14.63 5.82
N GLY A 255 16.11 -13.64 6.39
CA GLY A 255 17.54 -13.42 6.24
C GLY A 255 17.92 -12.65 4.97
N GLU A 256 19.10 -12.03 4.99
CA GLU A 256 19.60 -11.15 3.92
C GLU A 256 19.53 -11.80 2.52
N LYS A 257 20.01 -13.04 2.39
CA LYS A 257 20.10 -13.74 1.10
C LYS A 257 18.72 -13.95 0.44
N HIS A 258 17.75 -14.48 1.19
CA HIS A 258 16.41 -14.76 0.65
C HIS A 258 15.61 -13.48 0.44
N ALA A 259 15.77 -12.48 1.33
CA ALA A 259 15.16 -11.17 1.13
C ALA A 259 15.68 -10.49 -0.15
N LYS A 260 16.99 -10.54 -0.42
CA LYS A 260 17.57 -9.96 -1.65
C LYS A 260 17.12 -10.67 -2.93
N ASP A 261 16.97 -12.00 -2.90
CA ASP A 261 16.42 -12.79 -4.01
C ASP A 261 14.94 -12.47 -4.25
N ILE A 262 14.08 -12.56 -3.22
CA ILE A 262 12.63 -12.24 -3.37
C ILE A 262 12.41 -10.79 -3.82
N LEU A 263 13.21 -9.83 -3.35
CA LEU A 263 13.08 -8.43 -3.79
C LEU A 263 13.40 -8.24 -5.27
N ARG A 264 14.55 -8.76 -5.74
CA ARG A 264 15.02 -8.50 -7.11
C ARG A 264 14.45 -9.47 -8.16
N SER A 265 14.12 -10.69 -7.77
CA SER A 265 13.72 -11.78 -8.67
C SER A 265 12.22 -12.12 -8.60
N PHE A 266 11.46 -11.58 -7.64
CA PHE A 266 10.00 -11.75 -7.56
C PHE A 266 9.27 -10.39 -7.48
N LEU A 267 9.40 -9.67 -6.36
CA LEU A 267 8.61 -8.46 -6.08
C LEU A 267 8.82 -7.35 -7.12
N PHE A 268 10.05 -7.21 -7.62
CA PHE A 268 10.43 -6.23 -8.62
C PHE A 268 11.15 -6.89 -9.81
N SER A 269 10.72 -8.09 -10.20
CA SER A 269 11.25 -8.80 -11.38
C SER A 269 11.08 -7.95 -12.66
N GLY A 270 12.14 -7.85 -13.48
CA GLY A 270 12.29 -6.90 -14.58
C GLY A 270 13.56 -6.03 -14.49
N ILE A 271 14.29 -6.03 -13.36
CA ILE A 271 15.47 -5.17 -13.15
C ILE A 271 16.74 -5.64 -13.88
N ASN A 272 16.83 -6.91 -14.27
CA ASN A 272 17.97 -7.42 -15.04
C ASN A 272 17.58 -7.69 -16.51
N GLU A 273 16.29 -7.44 -16.84
CA GLU A 273 15.62 -7.86 -18.06
C GLU A 273 15.15 -6.65 -18.90
N LEU A 274 14.64 -5.59 -18.25
CA LEU A 274 14.15 -4.36 -18.91
C LEU A 274 15.24 -3.29 -19.10
N GLY A 275 16.45 -3.47 -18.55
CA GLY A 275 17.50 -2.46 -18.65
C GLY A 275 18.81 -2.83 -17.96
N SER A 276 19.80 -1.95 -18.10
CA SER A 276 21.16 -2.11 -17.58
C SER A 276 21.65 -0.94 -16.70
N LYS A 277 20.88 0.16 -16.63
CA LYS A 277 21.17 1.34 -15.80
C LYS A 277 21.08 0.98 -14.30
N THR A 278 22.10 1.30 -13.53
CA THR A 278 22.12 1.05 -12.09
C THR A 278 21.26 2.06 -11.32
N PHE A 279 21.03 1.81 -10.03
CA PHE A 279 20.35 2.76 -9.15
C PHE A 279 21.04 4.14 -9.14
N LEU A 280 22.38 4.21 -9.21
CA LEU A 280 23.12 5.48 -9.18
C LEU A 280 23.21 6.18 -10.55
N ASP A 281 22.71 5.56 -11.61
CA ASP A 281 22.54 6.19 -12.94
C ASP A 281 21.18 6.88 -13.05
N TYR A 282 20.16 6.35 -12.34
CA TYR A 282 18.83 6.97 -12.23
C TYR A 282 18.68 7.95 -11.06
N PHE A 283 19.43 7.74 -9.98
CA PHE A 283 19.35 8.47 -8.71
C PHE A 283 20.74 8.87 -8.21
N PRO A 284 21.52 9.65 -9.00
CA PRO A 284 22.88 10.04 -8.63
C PRO A 284 22.95 10.85 -7.33
N GLU A 285 21.85 11.44 -6.86
CA GLU A 285 21.78 12.12 -5.57
C GLU A 285 22.03 11.20 -4.35
N TYR A 286 22.03 9.87 -4.55
CA TYR A 286 22.37 8.86 -3.54
C TYR A 286 23.82 8.37 -3.58
N ARG A 287 24.69 8.93 -4.42
CA ARG A 287 26.08 8.47 -4.53
C ARG A 287 26.92 8.92 -3.32
N CYS A 288 27.56 7.98 -2.63
CA CYS A 288 28.57 8.24 -1.61
C CYS A 288 29.93 8.61 -2.23
N GLU A 289 30.84 9.18 -1.43
CA GLU A 289 32.20 9.56 -1.86
C GLU A 289 33.04 8.35 -2.32
N ASP A 290 32.80 7.17 -1.75
CA ASP A 290 33.39 5.88 -2.13
C ASP A 290 32.73 5.24 -3.37
N GLY A 291 31.74 5.92 -3.97
CA GLY A 291 30.97 5.46 -5.12
C GLY A 291 29.80 4.53 -4.79
N THR A 292 29.57 4.18 -3.51
CA THR A 292 28.47 3.30 -3.09
C THR A 292 27.10 3.99 -3.06
N VAL A 293 26.04 3.20 -2.84
CA VAL A 293 24.68 3.71 -2.61
C VAL A 293 24.54 4.12 -1.14
N ASN A 294 24.18 5.38 -0.90
CA ASN A 294 23.90 5.88 0.44
C ASN A 294 22.76 5.09 1.10
N GLU A 295 23.02 4.48 2.27
CA GLU A 295 22.07 3.61 2.97
C GLU A 295 20.78 4.31 3.41
N LYS A 296 20.78 5.65 3.49
CA LYS A 296 19.57 6.42 3.79
C LYS A 296 18.47 6.08 2.77
N ARG A 297 17.22 5.99 3.26
CA ARG A 297 16.04 5.88 2.39
C ARG A 297 15.79 7.16 1.60
N SER A 298 16.19 8.31 2.16
CA SER A 298 15.89 9.65 1.69
C SER A 298 17.09 10.55 1.92
N ILE A 299 17.45 11.33 0.90
CA ILE A 299 18.50 12.35 0.95
C ILE A 299 17.88 13.69 1.37
N ILE A 300 16.67 13.99 0.86
CA ILE A 300 15.88 15.19 1.18
C ILE A 300 15.28 15.12 2.60
N GLY A 301 14.95 13.91 3.06
CA GLY A 301 14.21 13.68 4.30
C GLY A 301 12.70 13.52 4.07
N LYS A 302 11.92 13.53 5.15
CA LYS A 302 10.46 13.36 5.08
C LYS A 302 9.71 14.69 4.97
N SER A 303 8.85 14.81 3.96
CA SER A 303 8.02 15.99 3.69
C SER A 303 6.54 15.60 3.47
N TYR A 304 5.73 16.57 3.09
CA TYR A 304 4.29 16.45 2.80
C TYR A 304 3.47 15.97 4.02
N GLU A 305 3.37 16.81 5.04
CA GLU A 305 2.51 16.57 6.21
C GLU A 305 1.01 16.55 5.84
N THR A 306 0.63 17.31 4.80
CA THR A 306 -0.69 17.27 4.16
C THR A 306 -0.60 16.64 2.77
N ARG A 307 -1.73 16.22 2.21
CA ARG A 307 -1.82 15.74 0.82
C ARG A 307 -1.26 16.82 -0.14
N PRO A 308 -0.27 16.51 -1.00
CA PRO A 308 0.36 17.50 -1.88
C PRO A 308 -0.33 17.63 -3.25
N TRP A 309 -1.56 17.13 -3.39
CA TRP A 309 -2.45 17.39 -4.53
C TRP A 309 -3.75 18.00 -4.02
N ASN A 310 -4.34 18.91 -4.79
CA ASN A 310 -5.66 19.48 -4.51
C ASN A 310 -6.80 18.55 -5.01
N THR A 311 -8.05 19.01 -4.90
CA THR A 311 -9.26 18.32 -5.36
C THR A 311 -9.33 18.09 -6.87
N ASP A 312 -8.51 18.80 -7.65
CA ASP A 312 -8.49 18.76 -9.12
C ASP A 312 -7.31 17.89 -9.63
N GLY A 313 -6.52 17.32 -8.71
CA GLY A 313 -5.31 16.55 -9.03
C GLY A 313 -4.07 17.40 -9.37
N GLU A 314 -4.13 18.73 -9.23
CA GLU A 314 -2.98 19.62 -9.41
C GLU A 314 -2.01 19.52 -8.21
N PHE A 315 -0.71 19.46 -8.49
CA PHE A 315 0.33 19.30 -7.46
C PHE A 315 0.65 20.63 -6.76
N ILE A 316 0.36 20.68 -5.46
CA ILE A 316 0.50 21.86 -4.59
C ILE A 316 1.64 21.71 -3.56
N GLY A 317 2.45 20.65 -3.62
CA GLY A 317 3.53 20.35 -2.66
C GLY A 317 4.71 21.33 -2.64
N ASN A 318 4.72 22.38 -3.47
CA ASN A 318 5.86 23.26 -3.72
C ASN A 318 6.19 24.30 -2.62
N ASN A 319 5.66 24.16 -1.40
CA ASN A 319 5.94 25.05 -0.26
C ASN A 319 7.35 24.88 0.36
N PHE A 320 8.33 24.41 -0.44
CA PHE A 320 9.74 24.26 -0.07
C PHE A 320 10.66 24.83 -1.16
N ARG A 321 10.47 26.12 -1.47
CA ARG A 321 11.57 27.00 -1.86
C ARG A 321 11.98 27.82 -0.64
N ASN A 322 13.16 27.52 -0.10
CA ASN A 322 14.02 28.38 0.72
C ASN A 322 15.44 27.81 0.58
#